data_AF-A0A8J5KA74-F1
#
_entry.id   AF-A0A8J5KA74-F1
#
_cell.length_a   1.000
_cell.length_b   1.000
_cell.length_c   1.000
_cell.angle_alpha   90.00
_cell.angle_beta   90.00
_cell.angle_gamma   90.00
#
_symmetry.space_group_name_H-M   'P 1'
#
loop_
_entity.id
_entity.type
_entity.pdbx_description
1 polymer ?
#
loop_
_entity_poly.entity_id
_entity_poly.type
_entity_poly.pdbx_seq_one_letter_code
_entity_poly.pdbx_strand_id
1 'polypeptide(L)'
;LTSGDLPISVEHLVEPLPPPIEGTVRGVVSINVNLPPTASPKAKVLVWYTREDGEVVADTRELEVEKCLGSSASLTWSESQAQPGQQTTLTLSSDPNSVCSLGVVDRSSELLATDPDPITLEKLFNFADDFDINPWRNSQVNTHKYCHDKYLQKLTPGVSSDQGGIGFPGPSWHQSYYSDYVDALSMFDNSGLYIFTDLTVETRPCEKEERHHYFETAGLPGFAFGGASGSAGNGGGGLGGPPPSPQASFAPTTTNPSASRPPNVESSVFSNKEDSEEVADSPRTNFPETWLWDIVVLPSSGVNSQDLTLPDTITQWVGKAVCVHPEKGVALSERESITTFTPFFVDLTLPPTVKRGEILPVKMSIFNYLDRPIP
;
A
#
# COMPACT_ATOMS: atom_id res chain seq x y z
N LEU A 1 38.72 7.52 -16.57
CA LEU A 1 38.44 8.30 -17.80
C LEU A 1 39.43 9.46 -17.79
N THR A 2 40.34 9.53 -18.75
CA THR A 2 41.28 10.67 -18.87
C THR A 2 40.52 11.89 -19.36
N SER A 3 40.88 13.07 -18.85
CA SER A 3 40.21 14.37 -19.01
C SER A 3 40.10 14.92 -20.45
N GLY A 4 40.44 14.16 -21.49
CA GLY A 4 40.46 14.67 -22.87
C GLY A 4 39.19 14.41 -23.70
N ASP A 5 38.49 13.30 -23.47
CA ASP A 5 37.58 12.74 -24.49
C ASP A 5 36.24 12.25 -23.90
N LEU A 6 35.54 13.11 -23.16
CA LEU A 6 34.14 12.82 -22.83
C LEU A 6 33.23 13.60 -23.80
N PRO A 7 32.65 12.95 -24.83
CA PRO A 7 31.80 13.63 -25.79
C PRO A 7 30.53 14.15 -25.09
N ILE A 8 30.17 15.41 -25.35
CA ILE A 8 28.89 15.97 -24.90
C ILE A 8 27.92 15.85 -26.08
N SER A 9 26.89 15.01 -25.95
CA SER A 9 25.77 15.05 -26.88
C SER A 9 24.81 16.15 -26.46
N VAL A 10 24.71 17.19 -27.29
CA VAL A 10 23.88 18.39 -27.04
C VAL A 10 22.38 18.08 -27.07
N GLU A 11 22.00 16.93 -27.63
CA GLU A 11 20.60 16.49 -27.81
C GLU A 11 19.92 16.06 -26.49
N HIS A 12 20.70 15.76 -25.45
CA HIS A 12 20.16 15.34 -24.14
C HIS A 12 20.04 16.47 -23.12
N LEU A 13 20.34 17.71 -23.52
CA LEU A 13 20.30 18.87 -22.63
C LEU A 13 18.94 19.57 -22.74
N VAL A 14 18.22 19.65 -21.62
CA VAL A 14 16.94 20.39 -21.52
C VAL A 14 17.18 21.90 -21.64
N GLU A 15 18.36 22.39 -21.23
CA GLU A 15 18.78 23.78 -21.33
C GLU A 15 20.26 23.90 -21.77
N PRO A 16 20.63 24.98 -22.51
CA PRO A 16 22.01 25.21 -22.91
C PRO A 16 22.88 25.52 -21.69
N LEU A 17 23.92 24.71 -21.50
CA LEU A 17 24.80 24.85 -20.35
C LEU A 17 25.74 26.06 -20.50
N PRO A 18 26.07 26.78 -19.41
CA PRO A 18 27.04 27.88 -19.46
C PRO A 18 28.43 27.36 -19.92
N PRO A 19 29.25 28.24 -20.51
CA PRO A 19 30.60 27.87 -20.96
C PRO A 19 31.41 27.33 -19.77
N PRO A 20 32.22 26.28 -19.98
CA PRO A 20 33.07 25.72 -18.93
C PRO A 20 34.05 26.78 -18.43
N ILE A 21 34.35 26.75 -17.12
CA ILE A 21 35.39 27.58 -16.52
C ILE A 21 36.74 27.20 -17.15
N GLU A 22 37.63 28.18 -17.38
CA GLU A 22 38.96 27.92 -17.96
C GLU A 22 39.70 26.81 -17.19
N GLY A 23 40.17 25.78 -17.92
CA GLY A 23 40.84 24.62 -17.34
C GLY A 23 39.91 23.45 -16.95
N THR A 24 38.60 23.56 -17.15
CA THR A 24 37.65 22.46 -16.89
C THR A 24 37.25 21.72 -18.16
N VAL A 25 37.01 20.42 -18.04
CA VAL A 25 36.51 19.57 -19.12
C VAL A 25 35.10 19.10 -18.74
N ARG A 26 34.16 19.28 -19.65
CA ARG A 26 32.79 18.78 -19.51
C ARG A 26 32.61 17.56 -20.42
N GLY A 27 31.80 16.62 -19.96
CA GLY A 27 31.58 15.36 -20.62
C GLY A 27 30.25 14.71 -20.27
N VAL A 28 29.81 13.76 -21.08
CA VAL A 28 28.68 12.88 -20.77
C VAL A 28 29.19 11.45 -20.64
N VAL A 29 28.75 10.77 -19.59
CA VAL A 29 28.97 9.33 -19.39
C VAL A 29 27.61 8.66 -19.38
N SER A 30 27.40 7.72 -20.29
CA SER A 30 26.17 6.92 -20.35
C SER A 30 26.40 5.59 -19.64
N ILE A 31 25.60 5.33 -18.61
CA ILE A 31 25.61 4.07 -17.86
C ILE A 31 24.29 3.36 -18.15
N ASN A 32 24.37 2.17 -18.75
CA ASN A 32 23.18 1.36 -19.00
C ASN A 32 22.83 0.58 -17.73
N VAL A 33 21.68 0.88 -17.14
CA VAL A 33 21.16 0.19 -15.96
C VAL A 33 19.93 -0.60 -16.37
N ASN A 34 19.93 -1.91 -16.11
CA ASN A 34 18.76 -2.76 -16.31
C ASN A 34 18.04 -2.94 -14.97
N LEU A 35 16.80 -2.44 -14.87
CA LEU A 35 16.01 -2.52 -13.64
C LEU A 35 15.20 -3.83 -13.62
N PRO A 36 15.40 -4.71 -12.62
CA PRO A 36 14.57 -5.90 -12.45
C PRO A 36 13.14 -5.53 -11.99
N PRO A 37 12.16 -6.44 -12.07
CA PRO A 37 10.80 -6.21 -11.53
C PRO A 37 10.79 -5.81 -10.05
N THR A 38 11.80 -6.21 -9.28
CA THR A 38 11.97 -5.82 -7.86
C THR A 38 12.34 -4.35 -7.66
N ALA A 39 12.62 -3.59 -8.72
CA ALA A 39 12.86 -2.15 -8.66
C ALA A 39 11.55 -1.32 -8.71
N SER A 40 10.40 -1.99 -8.82
CA SER A 40 9.08 -1.37 -8.73
C SER A 40 8.69 -1.08 -7.27
N PRO A 41 8.05 0.07 -6.96
CA PRO A 41 7.60 1.12 -7.87
C PRO A 41 8.58 2.30 -7.98
N LYS A 42 9.68 2.29 -7.22
CA LYS A 42 10.64 3.38 -7.16
C LYS A 42 12.06 2.82 -7.10
N ALA A 43 12.97 3.49 -7.80
CA ALA A 43 14.38 3.18 -7.75
C ALA A 43 15.19 4.43 -7.43
N LYS A 44 16.12 4.35 -6.47
CA LYS A 44 17.05 5.44 -6.16
C LYS A 44 18.41 5.15 -6.77
N VAL A 45 18.92 6.11 -7.53
CA VAL A 45 20.23 6.06 -8.16
C VAL A 45 21.12 7.10 -7.48
N LEU A 46 22.11 6.61 -6.73
CA LEU A 46 23.15 7.40 -6.11
C LEU A 46 24.46 7.20 -6.87
N VAL A 47 25.08 8.30 -7.29
CA VAL A 47 26.39 8.30 -7.95
C VAL A 47 27.33 9.15 -7.13
N TRP A 48 28.56 8.68 -6.94
CA TRP A 48 29.60 9.46 -6.30
C TRP A 48 30.95 9.25 -6.99
N TYR A 49 31.83 10.23 -6.80
CA TYR A 49 33.20 10.23 -7.28
C TYR A 49 34.12 10.82 -6.21
N THR A 50 35.28 10.21 -6.03
CA THR A 50 36.32 10.69 -5.11
C THR A 50 37.43 11.36 -5.89
N ARG A 51 37.74 12.59 -5.52
CA ARG A 51 38.82 13.40 -6.08
C ARG A 51 40.18 13.03 -5.48
N GLU A 52 41.27 13.46 -6.12
CA GLU A 52 42.64 13.20 -5.65
C GLU A 52 42.96 13.83 -4.28
N ASP A 53 42.27 14.92 -3.93
CA ASP A 53 42.36 15.59 -2.63
C ASP A 53 41.55 14.91 -1.51
N GLY A 54 40.85 13.81 -1.83
CA GLY A 54 40.02 13.07 -0.88
C GLY A 54 38.61 13.65 -0.69
N GLU A 55 38.23 14.69 -1.43
CA GLU A 55 36.85 15.19 -1.44
C GLU A 55 35.93 14.29 -2.27
N VAL A 56 34.74 14.03 -1.76
CA VAL A 56 33.68 13.29 -2.46
C VAL A 56 32.72 14.28 -3.10
N VAL A 57 32.36 14.01 -4.35
CA VAL A 57 31.25 14.65 -5.06
C VAL A 57 30.19 13.59 -5.31
N ALA A 58 28.94 13.86 -4.94
CA ALA A 58 27.84 12.92 -5.10
C ALA A 58 26.59 13.62 -5.67
N ASP A 59 25.71 12.82 -6.26
CA ASP A 59 24.34 13.21 -6.64
C ASP A 59 23.42 12.00 -6.49
N THR A 60 22.15 12.24 -6.16
CA THR A 60 21.14 11.20 -6.02
C THR A 60 19.84 11.59 -6.71
N ARG A 61 19.22 10.62 -7.38
CA ARG A 61 17.92 10.79 -8.02
C ARG A 61 17.01 9.60 -7.77
N GLU A 62 15.75 9.91 -7.49
CA GLU A 62 14.68 8.92 -7.45
C GLU A 62 14.03 8.83 -8.83
N LEU A 63 13.79 7.60 -9.27
CA LEU A 63 13.13 7.26 -10.52
C LEU A 63 11.80 6.61 -10.19
N GLU A 64 10.73 7.11 -10.81
CA GLU A 64 9.44 6.43 -10.81
C GLU A 64 9.50 5.26 -11.78
N VAL A 65 9.25 4.06 -11.28
CA VAL A 65 9.24 2.80 -12.04
C VAL A 65 7.79 2.32 -12.12
N GLU A 66 7.41 1.80 -13.28
CA GLU A 66 6.06 1.25 -13.45
C GLU A 66 5.77 0.17 -12.40
N LYS A 67 4.58 0.24 -11.80
CA LYS A 67 4.08 -0.71 -10.81
C LYS A 67 3.96 -2.08 -11.47
N CYS A 68 4.76 -3.05 -11.02
CA CYS A 68 4.72 -4.41 -11.53
C CYS A 68 5.11 -5.42 -10.44
N LEU A 69 4.55 -6.63 -10.54
CA LEU A 69 4.83 -7.72 -9.61
C LEU A 69 5.86 -8.67 -10.22
N GLY A 70 6.72 -9.26 -9.37
CA GLY A 70 7.70 -10.26 -9.80
C GLY A 70 7.08 -11.60 -10.23
N SER A 71 5.82 -11.82 -9.87
CA SER A 71 5.02 -12.99 -10.20
C SER A 71 3.71 -12.54 -10.86
N SER A 72 3.14 -13.40 -11.72
CA SER A 72 1.85 -13.16 -12.37
C SER A 72 0.87 -14.27 -12.02
N ALA A 73 -0.41 -13.91 -11.96
CA ALA A 73 -1.51 -14.84 -11.79
C ALA A 73 -2.59 -14.54 -12.83
N SER A 74 -3.27 -15.56 -13.33
CA SER A 74 -4.40 -15.42 -14.23
C SER A 74 -5.53 -16.35 -13.82
N LEU A 75 -6.76 -15.87 -13.95
CA LEU A 75 -7.98 -16.61 -13.67
C LEU A 75 -8.83 -16.58 -14.93
N THR A 76 -9.30 -17.74 -15.39
CA THR A 76 -10.08 -17.85 -16.64
C THR A 76 -11.18 -18.90 -16.49
N TRP A 77 -12.38 -18.61 -17.00
CA TRP A 77 -13.44 -19.60 -17.17
C TRP A 77 -13.33 -20.31 -18.53
N SER A 78 -13.79 -21.55 -18.61
CA SER A 78 -13.92 -22.28 -19.88
C SER A 78 -14.97 -21.66 -20.81
N GLU A 79 -15.97 -20.97 -20.24
CA GLU A 79 -17.09 -20.37 -20.94
C GLU A 79 -17.38 -18.98 -20.36
N SER A 80 -17.83 -18.04 -21.19
CA SER A 80 -18.23 -16.69 -20.74
C SER A 80 -19.68 -16.64 -20.23
N GLN A 81 -20.50 -17.61 -20.63
CA GLN A 81 -21.91 -17.70 -20.28
C GLN A 81 -22.36 -19.16 -20.22
N ALA A 82 -23.12 -19.51 -19.18
CA ALA A 82 -23.65 -20.86 -18.96
C ALA A 82 -25.00 -20.83 -18.25
N GLN A 83 -25.71 -21.96 -18.23
CA GLN A 83 -27.00 -22.10 -17.55
C GLN A 83 -26.81 -22.32 -16.04
N PRO A 84 -27.81 -21.95 -15.21
CA PRO A 84 -27.77 -22.26 -13.78
C PRO A 84 -27.74 -23.78 -13.56
N GLY A 85 -26.92 -24.23 -12.62
CA GLY A 85 -26.67 -25.65 -12.38
C GLY A 85 -25.78 -26.35 -13.43
N GLN A 86 -25.34 -25.66 -14.48
CA GLN A 86 -24.38 -26.21 -15.43
C GLN A 86 -22.97 -26.29 -14.80
N GLN A 87 -22.22 -27.34 -15.15
CA GLN A 87 -20.82 -27.48 -14.78
C GLN A 87 -19.93 -26.67 -15.74
N THR A 88 -18.99 -25.91 -15.18
CA THR A 88 -18.00 -25.10 -15.90
C THR A 88 -16.63 -25.28 -15.26
N THR A 89 -15.55 -25.05 -16.01
CA THR A 89 -14.19 -25.20 -15.49
C THR A 89 -13.57 -23.83 -15.20
N LEU A 90 -13.11 -23.64 -13.97
CA LEU A 90 -12.31 -22.50 -13.58
C LEU A 90 -10.83 -22.88 -13.60
N THR A 91 -10.02 -22.12 -14.33
CA THR A 91 -8.58 -22.35 -14.41
C THR A 91 -7.82 -21.19 -13.77
N LEU A 92 -7.00 -21.52 -12.78
CA LEU A 92 -6.07 -20.62 -12.11
C LEU A 92 -4.65 -21.00 -12.50
N SER A 93 -3.87 -20.02 -12.97
CA SER A 93 -2.48 -20.19 -13.35
C SER A 93 -1.61 -19.17 -12.61
N SER A 94 -0.51 -19.62 -12.02
CA SER A 94 0.54 -18.78 -11.43
C SER A 94 1.83 -19.60 -11.29
N ASP A 95 2.79 -19.12 -10.50
CA ASP A 95 4.05 -19.83 -10.29
C ASP A 95 3.84 -21.18 -9.57
N PRO A 96 4.58 -22.24 -9.94
CA PRO A 96 4.48 -23.55 -9.30
C PRO A 96 4.69 -23.48 -7.78
N ASN A 97 3.95 -24.28 -7.02
CA ASN A 97 3.98 -24.32 -5.55
C ASN A 97 3.58 -23.02 -4.83
N SER A 98 3.00 -22.05 -5.55
CA SER A 98 2.41 -20.87 -4.92
C SER A 98 1.14 -21.23 -4.17
N VAL A 99 0.87 -20.53 -3.07
CA VAL A 99 -0.40 -20.62 -2.35
C VAL A 99 -1.30 -19.52 -2.89
N CYS A 100 -2.46 -19.89 -3.42
CA CYS A 100 -3.40 -18.96 -4.03
C CYS A 100 -4.75 -18.98 -3.31
N SER A 101 -5.26 -17.80 -2.98
CA SER A 101 -6.63 -17.58 -2.55
C SER A 101 -7.46 -17.18 -3.76
N LEU A 102 -8.65 -17.76 -3.87
CA LEU A 102 -9.64 -17.49 -4.91
C LEU A 102 -10.94 -17.04 -4.26
N GLY A 103 -11.55 -15.97 -4.76
CA GLY A 103 -12.87 -15.52 -4.36
C GLY A 103 -13.75 -15.24 -5.58
N VAL A 104 -15.01 -15.68 -5.53
CA VAL A 104 -16.02 -15.40 -6.56
C VAL A 104 -17.32 -14.93 -5.91
N VAL A 105 -17.77 -13.73 -6.30
CA VAL A 105 -18.94 -13.05 -5.72
C VAL A 105 -19.95 -12.68 -6.79
N ASP A 106 -21.21 -12.51 -6.39
CA ASP A 106 -22.24 -11.99 -7.27
C ASP A 106 -21.95 -10.51 -7.61
N ARG A 107 -22.15 -10.10 -8.87
CA ARG A 107 -21.99 -8.71 -9.31
C ARG A 107 -22.87 -7.74 -8.52
N SER A 108 -24.07 -8.15 -8.10
CA SER A 108 -24.94 -7.33 -7.25
C SER A 108 -24.32 -7.05 -5.89
N SER A 109 -23.65 -8.03 -5.28
CA SER A 109 -22.90 -7.85 -4.03
C SER A 109 -21.67 -6.96 -4.24
N GLU A 110 -20.95 -7.11 -5.35
CA GLU A 110 -19.84 -6.22 -5.72
C GLU A 110 -20.31 -4.76 -5.90
N LEU A 111 -21.44 -4.54 -6.58
CA LEU A 111 -21.99 -3.19 -6.83
C LEU A 111 -22.50 -2.50 -5.56
N LEU A 112 -22.90 -3.28 -4.54
CA LEU A 112 -23.32 -2.76 -3.25
C LEU A 112 -22.14 -2.52 -2.30
N ALA A 113 -20.98 -3.11 -2.58
CA ALA A 113 -19.79 -2.93 -1.78
C ALA A 113 -19.31 -1.47 -1.84
N THR A 114 -18.85 -0.95 -0.70
CA THR A 114 -18.19 0.36 -0.65
C THR A 114 -16.90 0.37 -1.46
N ASP A 115 -16.25 -0.80 -1.56
CA ASP A 115 -15.01 -1.03 -2.27
C ASP A 115 -15.12 -2.33 -3.10
N PRO A 116 -15.57 -2.25 -4.37
CA PRO A 116 -15.85 -3.41 -5.20
C PRO A 116 -14.59 -4.21 -5.56
N ASP A 117 -13.43 -3.55 -5.61
CA ASP A 117 -12.14 -4.23 -5.82
C ASP A 117 -11.17 -3.90 -4.67
N PRO A 118 -11.25 -4.67 -3.55
CA PRO A 118 -10.46 -4.38 -2.36
C PRO A 118 -8.96 -4.62 -2.54
N ILE A 119 -8.55 -5.43 -3.53
CA ILE A 119 -7.16 -5.87 -3.69
C ILE A 119 -6.62 -5.43 -5.06
N THR A 120 -6.22 -4.16 -5.18
CA THR A 120 -5.62 -3.63 -6.41
C THR A 120 -4.11 -3.52 -6.31
N LEU A 121 -3.45 -3.46 -7.47
CA LEU A 121 -2.02 -3.20 -7.57
C LEU A 121 -1.64 -1.88 -6.88
N GLU A 122 -2.48 -0.85 -7.01
CA GLU A 122 -2.27 0.43 -6.35
C GLU A 122 -2.31 0.34 -4.84
N LYS A 123 -3.33 -0.33 -4.26
CA LYS A 123 -3.44 -0.49 -2.80
C LYS A 123 -2.28 -1.30 -2.23
N LEU A 124 -1.84 -2.33 -2.97
CA LEU A 124 -0.67 -3.13 -2.59
C LEU A 124 0.60 -2.27 -2.54
N PHE A 125 0.83 -1.44 -3.56
CA PHE A 125 2.00 -0.55 -3.56
C PHE A 125 1.87 0.62 -2.58
N ASN A 126 0.67 1.14 -2.33
CA ASN A 126 0.47 2.14 -1.27
C ASN A 126 0.81 1.57 0.12
N PHE A 127 0.55 0.28 0.35
CA PHE A 127 1.02 -0.42 1.55
C PHE A 127 2.53 -0.63 1.53
N ALA A 128 3.12 -0.94 0.37
CA ALA A 128 4.56 -1.12 0.24
C ALA A 128 5.35 0.20 0.41
N ASP A 129 4.76 1.35 0.07
CA ASP A 129 5.36 2.69 0.19
C ASP A 129 5.74 3.02 1.64
N ASP A 130 5.02 2.48 2.63
CA ASP A 130 5.35 2.67 4.05
C ASP A 130 6.71 2.03 4.44
N PHE A 131 7.21 1.09 3.64
CA PHE A 131 8.49 0.43 3.82
C PHE A 131 9.61 1.05 2.97
N ASP A 132 9.31 2.07 2.18
CA ASP A 132 10.34 2.79 1.41
C ASP A 132 11.30 3.53 2.36
N ILE A 133 12.58 3.49 2.01
CA ILE A 133 13.63 4.14 2.79
C ILE A 133 13.56 5.63 2.50
N ASN A 134 12.86 6.36 3.36
CA ASN A 134 12.71 7.79 3.22
C ASN A 134 14.05 8.54 3.44
N PRO A 135 14.23 9.71 2.78
CA PRO A 135 15.33 10.62 3.08
C PRO A 135 15.40 10.91 4.58
N TRP A 136 16.62 11.03 5.10
CA TRP A 136 16.79 11.47 6.47
C TRP A 136 16.24 12.89 6.64
N ARG A 137 15.27 13.07 7.56
CA ARG A 137 14.71 14.39 7.87
C ARG A 137 15.75 15.36 8.41
N ASN A 138 16.82 14.84 9.01
CA ASN A 138 17.95 15.59 9.54
C ASN A 138 19.23 14.99 8.94
N SER A 139 20.20 15.82 8.60
CA SER A 139 21.50 15.32 8.15
C SER A 139 22.14 14.41 9.22
N GLN A 140 22.90 13.40 8.78
CA GLN A 140 23.73 12.56 9.67
C GLN A 140 24.58 13.40 10.63
N VAL A 141 24.95 14.61 10.21
CA VAL A 141 25.70 15.57 11.01
C VAL A 141 24.86 16.81 11.29
N ASN A 142 24.77 17.17 12.57
CA ASN A 142 24.08 18.38 13.01
C ASN A 142 24.80 19.63 12.45
N THR A 143 24.10 20.44 11.65
CA THR A 143 24.65 21.64 11.00
C THR A 143 25.24 22.65 11.99
N HIS A 144 24.61 22.82 13.15
CA HIS A 144 25.12 23.73 14.19
C HIS A 144 26.46 23.22 14.74
N LYS A 145 26.54 21.94 15.10
CA LYS A 145 27.77 21.30 15.58
C LYS A 145 28.88 21.38 14.53
N TYR A 146 28.61 20.97 13.29
CA TYR A 146 29.56 21.02 12.17
C TYR A 146 30.14 22.43 11.99
N CYS A 147 29.28 23.44 11.91
CA CYS A 147 29.72 24.80 11.69
C CYS A 147 30.42 25.42 12.91
N HIS A 148 30.00 25.05 14.12
CA HIS A 148 30.67 25.46 15.35
C HIS A 148 32.08 24.87 15.43
N ASP A 149 32.26 23.58 15.12
CA ASP A 149 33.57 22.91 15.10
C ASP A 149 34.48 23.53 14.04
N LYS A 150 33.95 23.80 12.84
CA LYS A 150 34.68 24.50 11.76
C LYS A 150 35.10 25.91 12.17
N TYR A 151 34.28 26.61 12.98
CA TYR A 151 34.64 27.91 13.55
C TYR A 151 35.73 27.80 14.63
N LEU A 152 35.61 26.83 15.55
CA LEU A 152 36.61 26.59 16.59
C LEU A 152 37.96 26.22 15.99
N GLN A 153 38.00 25.40 14.95
CA GLN A 153 39.24 25.06 14.24
C GLN A 153 39.93 26.28 13.61
N LYS A 154 39.16 27.28 13.15
CA LYS A 154 39.73 28.54 12.63
C LYS A 154 40.39 29.37 13.73
N LEU A 155 39.86 29.34 14.94
CA LEU A 155 40.41 30.08 16.09
C LEU A 155 41.58 29.34 16.75
N THR A 156 41.40 28.04 16.95
CA THR A 156 42.31 27.16 17.71
C THR A 156 42.38 25.81 17.00
N PRO A 157 43.41 25.58 16.15
CA PRO A 157 43.57 24.32 15.45
C PRO A 157 43.69 23.13 16.42
N GLY A 158 42.94 22.07 16.17
CA GLY A 158 42.97 20.83 16.97
C GLY A 158 41.93 20.74 18.10
N VAL A 159 41.10 21.76 18.30
CA VAL A 159 40.00 21.76 19.28
C VAL A 159 38.68 21.38 18.61
N SER A 160 37.93 20.44 19.20
CA SER A 160 36.55 20.10 18.82
C SER A 160 35.57 20.32 19.97
N SER A 161 34.29 20.52 19.64
CA SER A 161 33.20 20.68 20.61
C SER A 161 33.03 19.49 21.57
N ASP A 162 33.45 18.29 21.14
CA ASP A 162 33.34 17.05 21.94
C ASP A 162 34.36 16.96 23.08
N GLN A 163 35.42 17.77 23.05
CA GLN A 163 36.47 17.77 24.08
C GLN A 163 36.07 18.48 25.38
N GLY A 164 34.79 18.82 25.57
CA GLY A 164 34.28 19.30 26.84
C GLY A 164 34.87 20.66 27.23
N GLY A 165 34.23 21.73 26.74
CA GLY A 165 34.26 23.04 27.39
C GLY A 165 35.63 23.70 27.55
N ILE A 166 36.18 24.23 26.45
CA ILE A 166 37.00 25.44 26.57
C ILE A 166 36.01 26.61 26.63
N GLY A 167 35.63 27.00 27.85
CA GLY A 167 34.81 28.19 28.07
C GLY A 167 35.58 29.44 27.63
N PHE A 168 35.37 29.89 26.39
CA PHE A 168 35.83 31.21 25.99
C PHE A 168 35.02 32.27 26.76
N PRO A 169 35.66 33.28 27.37
CA PRO A 169 34.97 34.37 28.05
C PRO A 169 34.41 35.33 27.00
N GLY A 170 33.33 34.92 26.34
CA GLY A 170 32.49 35.74 25.49
C GLY A 170 31.05 35.63 25.97
N PRO A 171 30.20 36.65 25.78
CA PRO A 171 28.83 36.60 26.28
C PRO A 171 28.13 35.38 25.66
N SER A 172 27.33 34.69 26.46
CA SER A 172 26.57 33.50 26.10
C SER A 172 25.48 33.85 25.08
N TRP A 173 25.89 34.08 23.84
CA TRP A 173 25.01 34.25 22.69
C TRP A 173 24.71 32.86 22.13
N HIS A 174 23.44 32.55 21.89
CA HIS A 174 23.05 31.42 21.04
C HIS A 174 23.43 31.73 19.59
N GLN A 175 24.71 31.58 19.24
CA GLN A 175 25.14 31.69 17.85
C GLN A 175 24.50 30.54 17.07
N SER A 176 23.58 30.88 16.17
CA SER A 176 22.96 29.92 15.27
C SER A 176 23.77 29.91 13.99
N TYR A 177 24.33 28.75 13.66
CA TYR A 177 24.99 28.52 12.39
C TYR A 177 24.04 27.77 11.48
N TYR A 178 23.97 28.18 10.21
CA TYR A 178 23.21 27.48 9.19
C TYR A 178 23.99 27.46 7.87
N SER A 179 23.52 26.67 6.91
CA SER A 179 24.04 26.61 5.56
C SER A 179 22.88 26.30 4.62
N ASP A 180 22.72 27.10 3.58
CA ASP A 180 21.74 26.85 2.51
C ASP A 180 22.32 25.96 1.39
N TYR A 181 23.58 25.57 1.52
CA TYR A 181 24.31 24.77 0.55
C TYR A 181 24.25 23.29 0.90
N VAL A 182 24.22 22.46 -0.14
CA VAL A 182 24.33 21.01 -0.05
C VAL A 182 25.76 20.56 -0.33
N ASP A 183 26.13 19.43 0.26
CA ASP A 183 27.40 18.73 0.07
C ASP A 183 27.16 17.27 -0.28
N ALA A 184 28.22 16.49 -0.47
CA ALA A 184 28.09 15.08 -0.81
C ALA A 184 27.34 14.29 0.27
N LEU A 185 27.56 14.59 1.56
CA LEU A 185 26.84 13.94 2.66
C LEU A 185 25.31 14.07 2.50
N SER A 186 24.84 15.23 2.05
CA SER A 186 23.42 15.47 1.79
C SER A 186 22.83 14.51 0.74
N MET A 187 23.62 14.06 -0.23
CA MET A 187 23.19 13.09 -1.25
C MET A 187 23.06 11.68 -0.69
N PHE A 188 23.95 11.29 0.23
CA PHE A 188 23.82 10.04 0.98
C PHE A 188 22.61 10.08 1.92
N ASP A 189 22.41 11.20 2.64
CA ASP A 189 21.23 11.43 3.49
C ASP A 189 19.91 11.29 2.70
N ASN A 190 19.85 11.90 1.51
CA ASN A 190 18.69 11.83 0.62
C ASN A 190 18.45 10.43 0.06
N SER A 191 19.52 9.64 -0.16
CA SER A 191 19.41 8.24 -0.55
C SER A 191 18.93 7.32 0.57
N GLY A 192 18.90 7.81 1.83
CA GLY A 192 18.52 7.04 3.01
C GLY A 192 19.65 6.18 3.60
N LEU A 193 20.88 6.30 3.08
CA LEU A 193 22.03 5.50 3.48
C LEU A 193 22.89 6.20 4.53
N TYR A 194 23.41 5.43 5.49
CA TYR A 194 24.49 5.86 6.37
C TYR A 194 25.84 5.66 5.70
N ILE A 195 26.73 6.64 5.84
CA ILE A 195 28.10 6.55 5.32
C ILE A 195 29.11 6.73 6.45
N PHE A 196 30.06 5.79 6.52
CA PHE A 196 31.24 5.89 7.38
C PHE A 196 32.45 5.97 6.46
N THR A 197 33.13 7.11 6.46
CA THR A 197 34.26 7.35 5.58
C THR A 197 35.29 8.24 6.25
N ASP A 198 36.55 8.03 5.88
CA ASP A 198 37.69 8.91 6.17
C ASP A 198 37.89 9.99 5.08
N LEU A 199 37.07 9.96 4.03
CA LEU A 199 37.04 10.97 2.97
C LEU A 199 36.28 12.23 3.38
N THR A 200 36.54 13.33 2.67
CA THR A 200 35.86 14.60 2.93
C THR A 200 34.51 14.64 2.23
N VAL A 201 33.42 14.45 3.00
CA VAL A 201 32.03 14.51 2.50
C VAL A 201 31.27 15.77 2.94
N GLU A 202 31.80 16.48 3.93
CA GLU A 202 31.21 17.69 4.53
C GLU A 202 31.95 18.95 4.03
N THR A 203 31.52 19.51 2.90
CA THR A 203 32.20 20.67 2.29
C THR A 203 31.35 21.93 2.25
N ARG A 204 30.10 21.87 2.71
CA ARG A 204 29.20 23.03 2.74
C ARG A 204 29.80 24.22 3.53
N PRO A 205 29.69 25.46 3.01
CA PRO A 205 30.09 26.67 3.73
C PRO A 205 29.16 26.93 4.92
N CYS A 206 29.66 27.64 5.92
CA CYS A 206 28.90 27.97 7.13
C CYS A 206 28.62 29.47 7.20
N GLU A 207 27.34 29.81 7.34
CA GLU A 207 26.88 31.17 7.58
C GLU A 207 26.58 31.38 9.07
N LYS A 208 26.79 32.60 9.54
CA LYS A 208 26.56 32.98 10.94
C LYS A 208 25.30 33.85 10.99
N GLU A 209 24.27 33.38 11.68
CA GLU A 209 23.13 34.23 12.02
C GLU A 209 23.50 35.06 13.26
N GLU A 210 23.76 36.35 13.08
CA GLU A 210 23.83 37.27 14.22
C GLU A 210 22.40 37.65 14.63
N ARG A 211 21.79 36.86 15.51
CA ARG A 211 20.56 37.28 16.18
C ARG A 211 20.88 38.38 17.18
N HIS A 212 20.86 39.63 16.71
CA HIS A 212 20.86 40.82 17.56
C HIS A 212 19.50 40.89 18.29
N HIS A 213 19.38 40.22 19.43
CA HIS A 213 18.32 40.56 20.37
C HIS A 213 18.61 41.95 20.93
N TYR A 214 18.10 43.00 20.27
CA TYR A 214 17.89 44.29 20.91
C TYR A 214 16.84 44.09 22.00
N PHE A 215 17.29 43.67 23.19
CA PHE A 215 16.58 44.07 24.40
C PHE A 215 16.83 45.56 24.55
N GLU A 216 15.97 46.35 23.92
CA GLU A 216 15.82 47.76 24.26
C GLU A 216 15.36 47.79 25.71
N THR A 217 16.31 47.90 26.64
CA THR A 217 16.02 48.22 28.03
C THR A 217 15.55 49.67 28.05
N ALA A 218 14.29 49.90 27.66
CA ALA A 218 13.58 51.11 28.01
C ALA A 218 13.62 51.19 29.55
N GLY A 219 14.25 52.25 30.05
CA GLY A 219 14.57 52.42 31.45
C GLY A 219 13.35 52.21 32.35
N LEU A 220 13.39 51.14 33.13
CA LEU A 220 12.62 51.00 34.35
C LEU A 220 13.62 50.87 35.50
N PRO A 221 13.57 51.75 36.51
CA PRO A 221 14.51 51.72 37.62
C PRO A 221 14.28 50.44 38.42
N GLY A 222 15.38 49.83 38.85
CA GLY A 222 15.40 48.54 39.50
C GLY A 222 14.54 48.50 40.77
N PHE A 223 13.62 47.53 40.79
CA PHE A 223 13.07 46.99 42.03
C PHE A 223 13.60 45.57 42.18
N ALA A 224 14.52 45.42 43.14
CA ALA A 224 15.03 44.14 43.58
C ALA A 224 13.89 43.34 44.22
N PHE A 225 13.55 42.20 43.63
CA PHE A 225 12.95 41.11 44.37
C PHE A 225 13.85 39.88 44.20
N GLY A 226 14.56 39.57 45.28
CA GLY A 226 15.20 38.27 45.44
C GLY A 226 14.14 37.18 45.45
N GLY A 227 14.38 36.12 44.68
CA GLY A 227 13.47 34.99 44.58
C GLY A 227 14.15 33.83 43.91
N ALA A 228 14.61 32.91 44.75
CA ALA A 228 14.99 31.52 44.53
C ALA A 228 14.85 30.90 43.12
N SER A 229 15.89 30.13 42.78
CA SER A 229 15.84 29.02 41.84
C SER A 229 14.59 28.14 42.02
N GLY A 230 13.88 27.86 40.93
CA GLY A 230 12.77 26.92 40.90
C GLY A 230 12.62 26.33 39.51
N SER A 231 13.12 25.11 39.33
CA SER A 231 12.91 24.26 38.17
C SER A 231 11.41 24.05 37.95
N ALA A 232 10.90 24.43 36.78
CA ALA A 232 9.54 24.09 36.36
C ALA A 232 9.53 22.67 35.79
N GLY A 233 9.45 21.68 36.70
CA GLY A 233 8.96 20.36 36.37
C GLY A 233 7.48 20.45 36.00
N ASN A 234 7.15 20.03 34.78
CA ASN A 234 5.77 20.02 34.31
C ASN A 234 5.06 18.79 34.88
N GLY A 235 4.43 18.95 36.04
CA GLY A 235 3.56 17.98 36.69
C GLY A 235 2.29 18.66 37.16
N GLY A 236 1.18 18.41 36.48
CA GLY A 236 -0.14 18.93 36.84
C GLY A 236 -1.22 17.92 36.50
N GLY A 237 -1.61 17.10 37.49
CA GLY A 237 -2.83 16.31 37.46
C GLY A 237 -4.04 17.17 37.83
N GLY A 238 -5.16 16.92 37.16
CA GLY A 238 -6.43 17.63 37.36
C GLY A 238 -7.61 16.80 36.86
N LEU A 239 -8.04 15.89 37.73
CA LEU A 239 -9.35 15.22 37.88
C LEU A 239 -10.47 15.57 36.87
N GLY A 240 -10.85 14.57 36.05
CA GLY A 240 -12.13 14.49 35.33
C GLY A 240 -12.47 13.02 35.10
N GLY A 241 -13.46 12.49 35.82
CA GLY A 241 -13.85 11.08 35.77
C GLY A 241 -14.57 10.68 34.47
N PRO A 242 -14.56 9.38 34.11
CA PRO A 242 -15.12 8.88 32.85
C PRO A 242 -16.65 8.68 32.91
N PRO A 243 -17.38 8.84 31.80
CA PRO A 243 -18.77 8.40 31.70
C PRO A 243 -18.87 6.87 31.55
N PRO A 244 -19.98 6.24 31.99
CA PRO A 244 -20.09 4.79 32.05
C PRO A 244 -20.40 4.16 30.69
N SER A 245 -19.79 3.01 30.45
CA SER A 245 -20.16 2.04 29.42
C SER A 245 -21.37 1.21 29.87
N PRO A 246 -22.32 0.88 28.97
CA PRO A 246 -23.27 -0.19 29.23
C PRO A 246 -22.68 -1.54 28.78
N GLN A 247 -22.25 -2.34 29.76
CA GLN A 247 -22.08 -3.78 29.59
C GLN A 247 -23.46 -4.45 29.74
N ALA A 248 -23.99 -5.01 28.66
CA ALA A 248 -25.03 -6.02 28.71
C ALA A 248 -24.37 -7.38 28.49
N SER A 249 -24.10 -8.07 29.58
CA SER A 249 -23.65 -9.46 29.61
C SER A 249 -24.87 -10.36 29.37
N PHE A 250 -24.94 -11.00 28.20
CA PHE A 250 -25.83 -12.15 27.99
C PHE A 250 -24.99 -13.43 28.11
N ALA A 251 -25.23 -14.18 29.18
CA ALA A 251 -24.78 -15.56 29.30
C ALA A 251 -25.67 -16.46 28.42
N PRO A 252 -25.12 -17.43 27.66
CA PRO A 252 -25.92 -18.49 27.09
C PRO A 252 -26.13 -19.58 28.15
N THR A 253 -27.37 -19.69 28.64
CA THR A 253 -27.82 -20.86 29.38
C THR A 253 -28.00 -22.02 28.41
N THR A 254 -27.19 -23.06 28.57
CA THR A 254 -27.38 -24.37 27.99
C THR A 254 -28.61 -25.03 28.60
N THR A 255 -29.68 -25.22 27.83
CA THR A 255 -30.68 -26.26 28.11
C THR A 255 -31.17 -26.88 26.82
N ASN A 256 -30.85 -28.17 26.67
CA ASN A 256 -31.51 -29.12 25.79
C ASN A 256 -32.99 -29.25 26.21
N PRO A 257 -33.90 -29.48 25.27
CA PRO A 257 -34.54 -30.78 25.32
C PRO A 257 -34.70 -31.45 23.95
N SER A 258 -34.38 -32.75 23.98
CA SER A 258 -34.87 -33.78 23.07
C SER A 258 -36.39 -33.92 23.09
N ALA A 259 -36.86 -34.68 22.09
CA ALA A 259 -38.20 -35.25 21.90
C ALA A 259 -39.16 -34.30 21.17
N SER A 260 -39.94 -34.71 20.17
CA SER A 260 -40.21 -36.03 19.62
C SER A 260 -41.09 -35.84 18.38
N ARG A 261 -40.82 -36.63 17.33
CA ARG A 261 -41.71 -36.89 16.18
C ARG A 261 -43.04 -37.48 16.64
N PRO A 262 -44.17 -37.11 16.00
CA PRO A 262 -45.14 -38.12 15.56
C PRO A 262 -45.65 -37.81 14.12
N PRO A 263 -46.58 -38.58 13.52
CA PRO A 263 -46.24 -39.55 12.49
C PRO A 263 -46.84 -39.21 11.10
N ASN A 264 -46.46 -40.06 10.14
CA ASN A 264 -47.05 -40.23 8.81
C ASN A 264 -48.56 -39.95 8.76
N VAL A 265 -48.96 -39.13 7.79
CA VAL A 265 -50.24 -39.28 7.13
C VAL A 265 -49.94 -39.72 5.70
N GLU A 266 -50.22 -40.99 5.44
CA GLU A 266 -50.32 -41.54 4.09
C GLU A 266 -51.47 -40.83 3.36
N SER A 267 -51.18 -40.36 2.16
CA SER A 267 -52.20 -40.20 1.13
C SER A 267 -51.69 -40.84 -0.15
N SER A 268 -51.91 -42.15 -0.24
CA SER A 268 -52.03 -42.85 -1.52
C SER A 268 -53.17 -42.24 -2.31
N VAL A 269 -52.96 -41.92 -3.60
CA VAL A 269 -53.99 -41.93 -4.67
C VAL A 269 -53.31 -41.67 -6.03
N PHE A 270 -53.23 -42.76 -6.78
CA PHE A 270 -53.24 -42.95 -8.23
C PHE A 270 -52.02 -42.59 -9.11
N SER A 271 -51.30 -43.66 -9.47
CA SER A 271 -50.53 -43.83 -10.70
C SER A 271 -51.35 -43.57 -11.96
N ASN A 272 -50.75 -42.85 -12.91
CA ASN A 272 -50.63 -43.24 -14.33
C ASN A 272 -49.86 -42.14 -15.09
N LYS A 273 -48.62 -42.42 -15.51
CA LYS A 273 -48.17 -42.36 -16.91
C LYS A 273 -46.66 -42.58 -17.06
N GLU A 274 -46.37 -43.60 -17.87
CA GLU A 274 -45.35 -43.68 -18.92
C GLU A 274 -43.95 -43.12 -18.62
N ASP A 275 -42.99 -44.07 -18.60
CA ASP A 275 -41.55 -43.84 -18.66
C ASP A 275 -41.15 -42.98 -19.87
N SER A 276 -40.83 -41.73 -19.58
CA SER A 276 -39.82 -40.96 -20.30
C SER A 276 -38.91 -40.34 -19.24
N GLU A 277 -37.61 -40.61 -19.30
CA GLU A 277 -36.59 -39.91 -18.52
C GLU A 277 -36.54 -38.43 -18.97
N GLU A 278 -37.55 -37.66 -18.60
CA GLU A 278 -37.43 -36.21 -18.52
C GLU A 278 -36.64 -35.93 -17.25
N VAL A 279 -35.52 -35.20 -17.39
CA VAL A 279 -34.85 -34.59 -16.24
C VAL A 279 -35.90 -33.74 -15.56
N ALA A 280 -36.44 -34.24 -14.44
CA ALA A 280 -37.44 -33.52 -13.67
C ALA A 280 -36.85 -32.17 -13.31
N ASP A 281 -37.46 -31.11 -13.84
CA ASP A 281 -37.05 -29.72 -13.67
C ASP A 281 -37.20 -29.36 -12.19
N SER A 282 -36.15 -29.63 -11.41
CA SER A 282 -36.16 -29.37 -9.98
C SER A 282 -36.17 -27.86 -9.77
N PRO A 283 -37.03 -27.33 -8.88
CA PRO A 283 -37.05 -25.89 -8.63
C PRO A 283 -35.66 -25.42 -8.18
N ARG A 284 -35.23 -24.30 -8.74
CA ARG A 284 -34.00 -23.61 -8.34
C ARG A 284 -34.02 -23.28 -6.85
N THR A 285 -32.94 -23.60 -6.14
CA THR A 285 -32.86 -23.42 -4.68
C THR A 285 -31.55 -22.78 -4.21
N ASN A 286 -30.50 -22.78 -5.04
CA ASN A 286 -29.19 -22.29 -4.65
C ASN A 286 -28.94 -20.84 -5.08
N PHE A 287 -29.27 -19.88 -4.21
CA PHE A 287 -29.11 -18.44 -4.46
C PHE A 287 -28.15 -17.76 -3.47
N PRO A 288 -26.84 -18.04 -3.53
CA PRO A 288 -25.86 -17.42 -2.64
C PRO A 288 -25.53 -15.99 -3.10
N GLU A 289 -25.07 -15.15 -2.17
CA GLU A 289 -24.46 -13.84 -2.49
C GLU A 289 -22.95 -13.97 -2.80
N THR A 290 -22.28 -14.90 -2.13
CA THR A 290 -20.88 -15.28 -2.36
C THR A 290 -20.84 -16.76 -2.72
N TRP A 291 -20.24 -17.08 -3.88
CA TRP A 291 -20.29 -18.44 -4.41
C TRP A 291 -19.09 -19.28 -3.99
N LEU A 292 -17.87 -18.74 -4.17
CA LEU A 292 -16.65 -19.51 -3.96
C LEU A 292 -15.64 -18.74 -3.15
N TRP A 293 -15.06 -19.41 -2.16
CA TRP A 293 -13.87 -18.98 -1.44
C TRP A 293 -13.00 -20.22 -1.18
N ASP A 294 -11.82 -20.26 -1.78
CA ASP A 294 -10.93 -21.41 -1.65
C ASP A 294 -9.46 -20.99 -1.58
N ILE A 295 -8.64 -21.84 -0.97
CA ILE A 295 -7.19 -21.68 -0.89
C ILE A 295 -6.55 -22.94 -1.46
N VAL A 296 -5.86 -22.77 -2.59
CA VAL A 296 -5.24 -23.88 -3.32
C VAL A 296 -3.73 -23.70 -3.36
N VAL A 297 -3.01 -24.81 -3.28
CA VAL A 297 -1.56 -24.85 -3.54
C VAL A 297 -1.36 -25.33 -4.96
N LEU A 298 -0.69 -24.53 -5.78
CA LEU A 298 -0.50 -24.87 -7.18
C LEU A 298 0.47 -26.05 -7.35
N PRO A 299 0.17 -27.00 -8.25
CA PRO A 299 1.06 -28.11 -8.55
C PRO A 299 2.33 -27.63 -9.27
N SER A 300 3.23 -28.57 -9.57
CA SER A 300 4.48 -28.27 -10.30
C SER A 300 4.26 -27.69 -11.71
N SER A 301 3.07 -27.85 -12.28
CA SER A 301 2.69 -27.23 -13.56
C SER A 301 2.33 -25.74 -13.43
N GLY A 302 2.09 -25.24 -12.21
CA GLY A 302 1.60 -23.87 -11.98
C GLY A 302 0.13 -23.65 -12.33
N VAL A 303 -0.61 -24.71 -12.68
CA VAL A 303 -2.00 -24.60 -13.14
C VAL A 303 -2.90 -25.51 -12.32
N ASN A 304 -4.00 -24.96 -11.81
CA ASN A 304 -5.08 -25.68 -11.15
C ASN A 304 -6.40 -25.43 -11.90
N SER A 305 -7.03 -26.50 -12.38
CA SER A 305 -8.34 -26.45 -13.04
C SER A 305 -9.35 -27.19 -12.18
N GLN A 306 -10.48 -26.54 -11.88
CA GLN A 306 -11.54 -27.09 -11.05
C GLN A 306 -12.87 -27.01 -11.78
N ASP A 307 -13.56 -28.14 -11.87
CA ASP A 307 -14.92 -28.20 -12.38
C ASP A 307 -15.90 -27.82 -11.28
N LEU A 308 -16.69 -26.79 -11.53
CA LEU A 308 -17.60 -26.15 -10.59
C LEU A 308 -19.01 -26.11 -11.16
N THR A 309 -20.01 -26.36 -10.33
CA THR A 309 -21.42 -26.19 -10.69
C THR A 309 -21.85 -24.76 -10.39
N LEU A 310 -22.37 -24.05 -11.39
CA LEU A 310 -22.86 -22.69 -11.22
C LEU A 310 -24.09 -22.64 -10.31
N PRO A 311 -24.22 -21.63 -9.44
CA PRO A 311 -25.44 -21.45 -8.65
C PRO A 311 -26.66 -21.15 -9.52
N ASP A 312 -27.83 -21.22 -8.91
CA ASP A 312 -29.09 -21.04 -9.62
C ASP A 312 -29.44 -19.56 -9.91
N THR A 313 -28.68 -18.63 -9.31
CA THR A 313 -28.83 -17.19 -9.49
C THR A 313 -28.52 -16.78 -10.92
N ILE A 314 -29.45 -16.08 -11.55
CA ILE A 314 -29.24 -15.47 -12.88
C ILE A 314 -28.55 -14.14 -12.66
N THR A 315 -27.22 -14.17 -12.75
CA THR A 315 -26.34 -13.04 -12.45
C THR A 315 -25.02 -13.18 -13.20
N GLN A 316 -24.14 -12.20 -13.05
CA GLN A 316 -22.74 -12.33 -13.42
C GLN A 316 -21.93 -12.59 -12.15
N TRP A 317 -21.13 -13.65 -12.16
CA TRP A 317 -20.18 -13.97 -11.11
C TRP A 317 -18.84 -13.35 -11.45
N VAL A 318 -18.24 -12.63 -10.50
CA VAL A 318 -16.95 -11.96 -10.67
C VAL A 318 -15.94 -12.60 -9.74
N GLY A 319 -14.88 -13.14 -10.34
CA GLY A 319 -13.81 -13.86 -9.66
C GLY A 319 -12.50 -13.08 -9.65
N LYS A 320 -11.72 -13.26 -8.58
CA LYS A 320 -10.36 -12.74 -8.44
C LYS A 320 -9.51 -13.69 -7.62
N ALA A 321 -8.22 -13.76 -7.96
CA ALA A 321 -7.26 -14.58 -7.25
C ALA A 321 -6.03 -13.77 -6.80
N VAL A 322 -5.47 -14.19 -5.67
CA VAL A 322 -4.23 -13.66 -5.08
C VAL A 322 -3.32 -14.83 -4.76
N CYS A 323 -2.12 -14.84 -5.33
CA CYS A 323 -1.14 -15.91 -5.15
C CYS A 323 0.10 -15.38 -4.41
N VAL A 324 0.71 -16.22 -3.59
CA VAL A 324 1.94 -15.91 -2.85
C VAL A 324 2.95 -17.01 -3.07
N HIS A 325 4.13 -16.63 -3.55
CA HIS A 325 5.30 -17.49 -3.73
C HIS A 325 6.42 -17.05 -2.78
N PRO A 326 7.09 -17.97 -2.08
CA PRO A 326 8.10 -17.62 -1.07
C PRO A 326 9.28 -16.79 -1.62
N GLU A 327 9.67 -17.01 -2.87
CA GLU A 327 10.81 -16.31 -3.50
C GLU A 327 10.41 -15.20 -4.47
N LYS A 328 9.19 -15.25 -5.04
CA LYS A 328 8.75 -14.34 -6.11
C LYS A 328 7.76 -13.29 -5.62
N GLY A 329 7.30 -13.42 -4.37
CA GLY A 329 6.40 -12.48 -3.73
C GLY A 329 4.93 -12.75 -4.09
N VAL A 330 4.17 -11.67 -4.22
CA VAL A 330 2.73 -11.70 -4.45
C VAL A 330 2.42 -11.58 -5.94
N ALA A 331 1.42 -12.30 -6.40
CA ALA A 331 0.80 -12.16 -7.71
C ALA A 331 -0.71 -11.87 -7.56
N LEU A 332 -1.22 -10.99 -8.40
CA LEU A 332 -2.63 -10.63 -8.47
C LEU A 332 -3.16 -11.04 -9.84
N SER A 333 -4.35 -11.65 -9.87
CA SER A 333 -5.06 -11.85 -11.13
C SER A 333 -5.87 -10.61 -11.49
N GLU A 334 -6.08 -10.42 -12.79
CA GLU A 334 -7.19 -9.59 -13.26
C GLU A 334 -8.54 -10.21 -12.83
N ARG A 335 -9.57 -9.37 -12.83
CA ARG A 335 -10.94 -9.82 -12.58
C ARG A 335 -11.45 -10.58 -13.79
N GLU A 336 -12.04 -11.73 -13.53
CA GLU A 336 -12.60 -12.60 -14.56
C GLU A 336 -14.05 -12.91 -14.23
N SER A 337 -14.92 -12.99 -15.24
CA SER A 337 -16.36 -13.11 -15.00
C SER A 337 -17.04 -14.16 -15.86
N ILE A 338 -18.05 -14.81 -15.30
CA ILE A 338 -18.95 -15.72 -16.01
C ILE A 338 -20.40 -15.33 -15.79
N THR A 339 -21.19 -15.37 -16.84
CA THR A 339 -22.62 -15.00 -16.80
C THR A 339 -23.49 -16.25 -16.67
N THR A 340 -24.22 -16.37 -15.55
CA THR A 340 -25.26 -17.40 -15.41
C THR A 340 -26.57 -16.85 -15.96
N PHE A 341 -27.10 -17.47 -17.01
CA PHE A 341 -28.29 -16.95 -17.69
C PHE A 341 -29.20 -18.05 -18.22
N THR A 342 -30.50 -17.78 -18.15
CA THR A 342 -31.52 -18.56 -18.86
C THR A 342 -32.42 -17.60 -19.62
N PRO A 343 -32.93 -17.97 -20.81
CA PRO A 343 -33.75 -17.07 -21.62
C PRO A 343 -35.17 -16.90 -21.07
N PHE A 344 -35.65 -17.78 -20.18
CA PHE A 344 -36.98 -17.68 -19.60
C PHE A 344 -36.93 -17.90 -18.09
N PHE A 345 -37.31 -16.89 -17.30
CA PHE A 345 -37.28 -16.98 -15.85
C PHE A 345 -38.29 -16.02 -15.20
N VAL A 346 -38.55 -16.30 -13.92
CA VAL A 346 -39.37 -15.44 -13.05
C VAL A 346 -38.47 -14.82 -11.99
N ASP A 347 -38.70 -13.54 -11.72
CA ASP A 347 -38.07 -12.78 -10.64
C ASP A 347 -39.12 -12.32 -9.62
N LEU A 348 -38.79 -12.42 -8.34
CA LEU A 348 -39.67 -12.10 -7.23
C LEU A 348 -39.10 -10.93 -6.44
N THR A 349 -39.77 -9.77 -6.50
CA THR A 349 -39.39 -8.60 -5.72
C THR A 349 -40.06 -8.66 -4.35
N LEU A 350 -39.33 -9.17 -3.35
CA LEU A 350 -39.79 -9.29 -1.97
C LEU A 350 -39.05 -8.30 -1.05
N PRO A 351 -39.74 -7.68 -0.07
CA PRO A 351 -39.06 -6.91 0.95
C PRO A 351 -38.26 -7.83 1.89
N PRO A 352 -37.18 -7.33 2.51
CA PRO A 352 -36.33 -8.13 3.39
C PRO A 352 -37.05 -8.60 4.66
N THR A 353 -38.06 -7.84 5.13
CA THR A 353 -38.88 -8.21 6.30
C THR A 353 -40.33 -7.81 6.09
N VAL A 354 -41.24 -8.52 6.76
CA VAL A 354 -42.68 -8.27 6.72
C VAL A 354 -43.30 -8.37 8.11
N LYS A 355 -44.37 -7.61 8.37
CA LYS A 355 -45.12 -7.69 9.62
C LYS A 355 -46.16 -8.79 9.57
N ARG A 356 -46.23 -9.60 10.63
CA ARG A 356 -47.23 -10.67 10.77
C ARG A 356 -48.64 -10.07 10.81
N GLY A 357 -49.55 -10.64 10.02
CA GLY A 357 -50.96 -10.23 9.97
C GLY A 357 -51.27 -9.13 8.94
N GLU A 358 -50.26 -8.60 8.25
CA GLU A 358 -50.45 -7.64 7.16
C GLU A 358 -50.51 -8.34 5.79
N ILE A 359 -51.19 -7.71 4.83
CA ILE A 359 -51.26 -8.20 3.45
C ILE A 359 -50.03 -7.70 2.69
N LEU A 360 -49.19 -8.64 2.25
CA LEU A 360 -48.04 -8.34 1.39
C LEU A 360 -48.42 -8.52 -0.09
N PRO A 361 -48.41 -7.47 -0.92
CA PRO A 361 -48.49 -7.64 -2.36
C PRO A 361 -47.16 -8.19 -2.90
N VAL A 362 -47.13 -9.47 -3.30
CA VAL A 362 -45.99 -10.08 -3.97
C VAL A 362 -45.98 -9.68 -5.44
N LYS A 363 -44.93 -8.99 -5.89
CA LYS A 363 -44.72 -8.64 -7.29
C LYS A 363 -43.81 -9.67 -7.94
N MET A 364 -44.33 -10.32 -8.98
CA MET A 364 -43.54 -11.20 -9.84
C MET A 364 -43.36 -10.56 -11.20
N SER A 365 -42.14 -10.66 -11.73
CA SER A 365 -41.80 -10.27 -13.09
C SER A 365 -41.44 -11.52 -13.87
N ILE A 366 -42.01 -11.67 -15.06
CA ILE A 366 -41.74 -12.81 -15.95
C ILE A 366 -40.94 -12.28 -17.13
N PHE A 367 -39.75 -12.83 -17.32
CA PHE A 367 -38.85 -12.45 -18.40
C PHE A 367 -38.82 -13.54 -19.47
N ASN A 368 -39.02 -13.14 -20.72
CA ASN A 368 -38.90 -13.99 -21.88
C ASN A 368 -37.97 -13.34 -22.91
N TYR A 369 -36.77 -13.90 -23.03
CA TYR A 369 -35.74 -13.55 -24.00
C TYR A 369 -35.66 -14.55 -25.16
N LEU A 370 -36.65 -15.42 -25.33
CA LEU A 370 -36.74 -16.29 -26.49
C LEU A 370 -37.21 -15.50 -27.71
N ASP A 371 -36.76 -15.89 -28.90
CA ASP A 371 -37.18 -15.27 -30.17
C ASP A 371 -38.65 -15.53 -30.54
N ARG A 372 -39.36 -16.34 -29.73
CA ARG A 372 -40.75 -16.76 -29.98
C ARG A 372 -41.69 -16.36 -28.84
N PRO A 373 -42.94 -15.99 -29.15
CA PRO A 373 -43.96 -15.81 -28.13
C PRO A 373 -44.23 -17.15 -27.42
N ILE A 374 -44.48 -17.08 -26.12
CA ILE A 374 -44.90 -18.22 -25.31
C ILE A 374 -46.43 -18.36 -25.48
N PRO A 375 -46.97 -19.59 -25.67
CA PRO A 375 -48.40 -19.83 -25.94
C PRO A 375 -49.38 -19.32 -24.89
#